data_AF-A0A0G4IH12-F1
#
_entry.id   AF-A0A0G4IH12-F1
#
_cell.length_a   1.000
_cell.length_b   1.000
_cell.length_c   1.000
_cell.angle_alpha   90.00
_cell.angle_beta   90.00
_cell.angle_gamma   90.00
#
_symmetry.space_group_name_H-M   'P 1'
#
loop_
_entity.id
_entity.type
_entity.pdbx_description
1 polymer ?
#
loop_
_entity_poly.entity_id
_entity_poly.type
_entity_poly.pdbx_seq_one_letter_code
_entity_poly.pdbx_strand_id
1 'polypeptide(L)'
;MHVVRTNQPAEMVGEPGGIRRHESSVCIVDLCVGRVRTRSMPSLWTRVMMTPELRKTGDGASHAPFQVDWWELFFDLIFIGVAIGLDDAVVVTLSDPQPISVAFTILVSFVFTLLWFDFTLYFNRFETKGDVYTTNSLFLYALSIVLMSVSIGHIHNGLGLRFCLFASMSCVSMALVYVPICLRGGPGERQFARMRIMLLAVDCALWILAGSLWGFPQIQVAVVAIIIIKVFSVEFVFTGDSFRLSRNPIHLSDRHYTLVLVFLGEILAKLIRTRPSTMSPAQLGALVLSFQICFTVKQLCTLDVSMS
;
A
#
# COMPACT_ATOMS: atom_id res chain seq x y z
N MET A 1 14.25 -25.53 35.08
CA MET A 1 13.51 -26.32 34.07
C MET A 1 13.58 -27.77 34.50
N HIS A 2 12.53 -28.29 35.13
CA HIS A 2 12.39 -29.70 35.47
C HIS A 2 10.92 -30.06 35.29
N VAL A 3 10.62 -30.90 34.31
CA VAL A 3 9.29 -31.46 34.08
C VAL A 3 9.28 -32.82 34.76
N VAL A 4 8.53 -32.95 35.86
CA VAL A 4 8.23 -34.25 36.48
C VAL A 4 6.81 -34.61 36.06
N ARG A 5 6.69 -35.60 35.17
CA ARG A 5 5.42 -36.28 34.89
C ARG A 5 5.22 -37.35 35.95
N THR A 6 4.17 -37.24 36.75
CA THR A 6 3.65 -38.35 37.56
C THR A 6 2.31 -38.79 36.97
N ASN A 7 2.31 -39.98 36.36
CA ASN A 7 1.12 -40.78 36.08
C ASN A 7 0.80 -41.57 37.35
N GLN A 8 -0.39 -41.43 37.95
CA GLN A 8 -1.16 -42.51 38.60
C GLN A 8 -2.47 -41.99 39.22
N PRO A 9 -3.46 -42.87 39.56
CA PRO A 9 -4.66 -43.09 38.77
C PRO A 9 -5.95 -42.59 39.44
N ALA A 10 -7.06 -42.74 38.71
CA ALA A 10 -8.41 -42.38 39.12
C ALA A 10 -8.87 -43.10 40.40
N GLU A 11 -9.40 -42.34 41.36
CA GLU A 11 -10.37 -42.82 42.35
C GLU A 11 -11.69 -42.05 42.14
N MET A 12 -12.73 -42.79 41.81
CA MET A 12 -14.11 -42.32 41.76
C MET A 12 -14.74 -42.40 43.16
N VAL A 13 -15.31 -41.29 43.62
CA VAL A 13 -16.33 -41.25 44.67
C VAL A 13 -17.39 -40.23 44.24
N GLY A 14 -18.67 -40.67 44.18
CA GLY A 14 -19.87 -39.86 43.84
C GLY A 14 -20.13 -38.72 44.84
N GLU A 15 -21.06 -37.78 44.68
CA GLU A 15 -22.31 -37.63 43.91
C GLU A 15 -22.63 -36.08 43.88
N PRO A 16 -23.84 -35.58 43.56
CA PRO A 16 -24.33 -35.13 42.25
C PRO A 16 -24.50 -33.60 42.11
N GLY A 17 -24.62 -33.12 40.86
CA GLY A 17 -25.31 -31.84 40.56
C GLY A 17 -24.43 -30.60 40.42
N GLY A 18 -24.39 -30.08 39.19
CA GLY A 18 -23.90 -28.72 38.91
C GLY A 18 -23.17 -28.62 37.58
N ILE A 19 -23.90 -28.24 36.53
CA ILE A 19 -23.30 -27.80 35.27
C ILE A 19 -22.50 -26.52 35.58
N ARG A 20 -21.18 -26.64 35.69
CA ARG A 20 -20.25 -25.50 35.69
C ARG A 20 -19.31 -25.66 34.51
N ARG A 21 -19.39 -24.72 33.57
CA ARG A 21 -18.47 -24.57 32.44
C ARG A 21 -17.03 -24.59 32.98
N HIS A 22 -16.21 -25.48 32.43
CA HIS A 22 -14.77 -25.49 32.67
C HIS A 22 -14.14 -24.24 32.05
N GLU A 23 -14.03 -23.16 32.83
CA GLU A 23 -13.00 -22.15 32.61
C GLU A 23 -11.71 -22.67 33.23
N SER A 24 -10.79 -23.13 32.38
CA SER A 24 -9.45 -23.57 32.80
C SER A 24 -8.62 -22.39 33.27
N SER A 25 -8.82 -22.00 34.53
CA SER A 25 -7.99 -21.03 35.25
C SER A 25 -6.82 -21.77 35.89
N VAL A 26 -5.62 -21.62 35.33
CA VAL A 26 -4.40 -22.13 35.96
C VAL A 26 -3.99 -21.16 37.06
N CYS A 27 -4.31 -21.50 38.31
CA CYS A 27 -3.78 -20.81 39.49
C CYS A 27 -2.35 -21.29 39.78
N ILE A 28 -1.36 -20.43 39.53
CA ILE A 28 -0.03 -20.59 40.11
C ILE A 28 -0.03 -19.82 41.43
N VAL A 29 -0.01 -20.55 42.54
CA VAL A 29 0.10 -19.96 43.88
C VAL A 29 1.58 -19.80 44.20
N ASP A 30 2.14 -18.63 43.93
CA ASP A 30 3.42 -18.22 44.52
C ASP A 30 3.17 -17.75 45.96
N LEU A 31 3.43 -18.66 46.90
CA LEU A 31 3.51 -18.35 48.32
C LEU A 31 4.81 -17.57 48.59
N CYS A 32 4.75 -16.25 48.43
CA CYS A 32 5.38 -15.26 49.31
C CYS A 32 5.23 -13.84 48.72
N VAL A 33 4.72 -12.94 49.56
CA VAL A 33 4.60 -11.48 49.35
C VAL A 33 3.46 -11.07 48.39
N GLY A 34 2.37 -10.60 49.03
CA GLY A 34 1.17 -10.09 48.42
C GLY A 34 1.40 -9.02 47.35
N ARG A 35 1.29 -9.43 46.10
CA ARG A 35 0.76 -8.62 45.00
C ARG A 35 0.17 -9.58 43.98
N VAL A 36 -1.15 -9.75 44.01
CA VAL A 36 -1.88 -10.40 42.92
C VAL A 36 -1.77 -9.47 41.71
N ARG A 37 -0.71 -9.64 40.93
CA ARG A 37 -0.59 -9.01 39.62
C ARG A 37 -1.45 -9.86 38.69
N THR A 38 -2.71 -9.51 38.53
CA THR A 38 -3.54 -10.06 37.46
C THR A 38 -2.84 -9.74 36.15
N ARG A 39 -2.11 -10.74 35.61
CA ARG A 39 -1.49 -10.64 34.29
C ARG A 39 -2.66 -10.74 33.32
N SER A 40 -3.31 -9.60 33.05
CA SER A 40 -4.36 -9.53 32.03
C SER A 40 -3.77 -10.13 30.77
N MET A 41 -4.32 -11.26 30.31
CA MET A 41 -3.88 -11.81 29.05
C MET A 41 -4.04 -10.71 28.00
N PRO A 42 -3.01 -10.42 27.19
CA PRO A 42 -3.17 -9.48 26.11
C PRO A 42 -4.37 -9.94 25.27
N SER A 43 -5.32 -9.03 25.08
CA SER A 43 -6.54 -9.28 24.32
C SER A 43 -6.18 -9.89 22.96
N LEU A 44 -7.09 -10.65 22.36
CA LEU A 44 -6.90 -11.22 21.02
C LEU A 44 -6.44 -10.14 20.01
N TRP A 45 -6.98 -8.93 20.15
CA TRP A 45 -6.60 -7.72 19.41
C TRP A 45 -5.16 -7.24 19.62
N THR A 46 -4.57 -7.48 20.80
CA THR A 46 -3.17 -7.16 21.08
C THR A 46 -2.22 -8.17 20.44
N ARG A 47 -2.68 -9.39 20.15
CA ARG A 47 -1.90 -10.42 19.43
C ARG A 47 -2.00 -10.33 17.91
N VAL A 48 -3.15 -9.92 17.38
CA VAL A 48 -3.42 -9.86 15.93
C VAL A 48 -2.91 -8.58 15.27
N MET A 49 -2.95 -7.47 16.00
CA MET A 49 -2.51 -6.16 15.54
C MET A 49 -1.25 -5.79 16.29
N MET A 50 -0.11 -5.68 15.59
CA MET A 50 1.11 -5.06 16.11
C MET A 50 1.22 -3.64 15.55
N THR A 51 1.96 -2.77 16.23
CA THR A 51 2.29 -1.46 15.66
C THR A 51 3.45 -1.67 14.69
N PRO A 52 3.35 -1.27 13.42
CA PRO A 52 4.49 -1.22 12.52
C PRO A 52 5.64 -0.45 13.17
N GLU A 53 6.85 -1.01 13.10
CA GLU A 53 8.03 -0.37 13.68
C GLU A 53 8.58 0.67 12.70
N LEU A 54 9.10 1.79 13.20
CA LEU A 54 9.87 2.69 12.35
C LEU A 54 11.10 1.96 11.82
N ARG A 55 11.25 2.00 10.50
CA ARG A 55 12.41 1.42 9.80
C ARG A 55 13.65 2.18 10.27
N LYS A 56 14.59 1.45 10.86
CA LYS A 56 15.85 2.04 11.33
C LYS A 56 16.71 2.34 10.11
N THR A 57 16.94 3.61 9.81
CA THR A 57 18.07 4.00 8.96
C THR A 57 19.33 3.57 9.68
N GLY A 58 20.15 2.72 9.06
CA GLY A 58 21.44 2.35 9.63
C GLY A 58 22.19 3.61 10.06
N ASP A 59 22.65 3.64 11.30
CA ASP A 59 23.27 4.79 11.96
C ASP A 59 24.35 5.41 11.09
N GLY A 60 24.06 6.48 10.32
CA GLY A 60 25.02 7.42 9.71
C GLY A 60 26.20 6.86 8.91
N ALA A 61 26.29 5.55 8.75
CA ALA A 61 27.42 4.82 8.21
C ALA A 61 26.89 4.06 7.01
N SER A 62 27.23 4.62 5.86
CA SER A 62 27.11 4.02 4.55
C SER A 62 27.31 2.50 4.58
N HIS A 63 26.41 1.77 3.92
CA HIS A 63 26.54 0.37 3.51
C HIS A 63 25.96 -0.75 4.40
N ALA A 64 25.12 -0.48 5.40
CA ALA A 64 24.28 -1.57 5.93
C ALA A 64 23.32 -2.05 4.80
N PRO A 65 23.31 -3.35 4.43
CA PRO A 65 22.48 -3.84 3.33
C PRO A 65 21.01 -3.62 3.67
N PHE A 66 20.35 -2.86 2.81
CA PHE A 66 18.92 -2.63 2.90
C PHE A 66 18.18 -3.96 2.69
N GLN A 67 17.44 -4.44 3.70
CA GLN A 67 16.59 -5.62 3.55
C GLN A 67 15.27 -5.21 2.90
N VAL A 68 15.16 -5.48 1.60
CA VAL A 68 13.91 -5.39 0.86
C VAL A 68 12.89 -6.33 1.50
N ASP A 69 11.73 -5.78 1.88
CA ASP A 69 10.61 -6.57 2.40
C ASP A 69 9.99 -7.40 1.27
N TRP A 70 9.53 -8.62 1.56
CA TRP A 70 8.83 -9.46 0.59
C TRP A 70 7.58 -8.77 0.03
N TRP A 71 6.95 -7.91 0.84
CA TRP A 71 5.86 -7.05 0.39
C TRP A 71 6.27 -6.08 -0.71
N GLU A 72 7.46 -5.48 -0.61
CA GLU A 72 7.98 -4.54 -1.60
C GLU A 72 8.19 -5.24 -2.95
N LEU A 73 8.75 -6.46 -2.93
CA LEU A 73 8.93 -7.28 -4.13
C LEU A 73 7.59 -7.78 -4.72
N PHE A 74 6.67 -8.25 -3.88
CA PHE A 74 5.35 -8.72 -4.33
C PHE A 74 4.55 -7.58 -4.98
N PHE A 75 4.63 -6.38 -4.41
CA PHE A 75 3.95 -5.22 -4.94
C PHE A 75 4.55 -4.73 -6.27
N ASP A 76 5.86 -4.82 -6.46
CA ASP A 76 6.47 -4.55 -7.77
C ASP A 76 5.98 -5.53 -8.85
N LEU A 77 5.80 -6.80 -8.49
CA LEU A 77 5.26 -7.80 -9.40
C LEU A 77 3.83 -7.47 -9.83
N ILE A 78 3.01 -6.96 -8.90
CA ILE A 78 1.66 -6.44 -9.25
C ILE A 78 1.77 -5.31 -10.25
N PHE A 79 2.72 -4.39 -10.07
CA PHE A 79 2.91 -3.25 -10.96
C PHE A 79 3.39 -3.62 -12.36
N ILE A 80 4.07 -4.76 -12.52
CA ILE A 80 4.31 -5.37 -13.84
C ILE A 80 2.97 -5.72 -14.50
N GLY A 81 2.04 -6.35 -13.76
CA GLY A 81 0.70 -6.64 -14.27
C GLY A 81 -0.12 -5.38 -14.59
N VAL A 82 0.01 -4.34 -13.76
CA VAL A 82 -0.61 -3.03 -14.02
C VAL A 82 -0.08 -2.41 -15.31
N ALA A 83 1.23 -2.49 -15.56
CA ALA A 83 1.85 -1.95 -16.76
C ALA A 83 1.28 -2.60 -18.04
N ILE A 84 0.98 -3.90 -18.02
CA ILE A 84 0.33 -4.60 -19.13
C ILE A 84 -1.08 -4.03 -19.37
N GLY A 85 -1.90 -3.88 -18.32
CA GLY A 85 -3.25 -3.34 -18.46
C GLY A 85 -3.28 -1.87 -18.92
N LEU A 86 -2.32 -1.06 -18.49
CA LEU A 86 -2.14 0.32 -18.96
C LEU A 86 -1.72 0.36 -20.43
N ASP A 87 -0.83 -0.55 -20.85
CA ASP A 87 -0.40 -0.63 -22.23
C ASP A 87 -1.57 -0.97 -23.17
N ASP A 88 -2.42 -1.94 -22.82
CA ASP A 88 -3.60 -2.26 -23.64
C ASP A 88 -4.49 -1.02 -23.84
N ALA A 89 -4.70 -0.23 -22.78
CA ALA A 89 -5.47 1.01 -22.84
C ALA A 89 -4.80 2.07 -23.70
N VAL A 90 -3.48 2.18 -23.62
CA VAL A 90 -2.66 3.05 -24.46
C VAL A 90 -2.79 2.66 -25.94
N VAL A 91 -2.66 1.37 -26.28
CA VAL A 91 -2.79 0.87 -27.65
C VAL A 91 -4.17 1.20 -28.22
N VAL A 92 -5.23 0.97 -27.44
CA VAL A 92 -6.60 1.33 -27.84
C VAL A 92 -6.74 2.84 -28.08
N THR A 93 -6.26 3.65 -27.13
CA THR A 93 -6.30 5.12 -27.21
C THR A 93 -5.55 5.66 -28.43
N LEU A 94 -4.42 5.06 -28.77
CA LEU A 94 -3.63 5.47 -29.92
C LEU A 94 -4.24 5.04 -31.25
N SER A 95 -5.03 3.97 -31.24
CA SER A 95 -5.72 3.48 -32.44
C SER A 95 -6.94 4.33 -32.78
N ASP A 96 -7.65 4.85 -31.77
CA ASP A 96 -8.73 5.85 -31.92
C ASP A 96 -8.56 7.00 -30.91
N PRO A 97 -7.76 8.03 -31.25
CA PRO A 97 -7.39 9.08 -30.31
C PRO A 97 -8.51 10.10 -30.10
N GLN A 98 -9.43 9.78 -29.20
CA GLN A 98 -10.42 10.74 -28.69
C GLN A 98 -9.82 11.55 -27.52
N PRO A 99 -10.02 12.89 -27.46
CA PRO A 99 -9.41 13.73 -26.42
C PRO A 99 -9.68 13.26 -24.99
N ILE A 100 -10.89 12.78 -24.73
CA ILE A 100 -11.32 12.27 -23.42
C ILE A 100 -10.62 10.95 -23.08
N SER A 101 -10.53 10.04 -24.06
CA SER A 101 -9.82 8.77 -23.91
C SER A 101 -8.33 8.99 -23.62
N VAL A 102 -7.69 9.90 -24.36
CA VAL A 102 -6.30 10.33 -24.11
C VAL A 102 -6.12 10.89 -22.70
N ALA A 103 -7.02 11.79 -22.27
CA ALA A 103 -6.96 12.37 -20.94
C ALA A 103 -7.06 11.31 -19.84
N PHE A 104 -8.02 10.38 -19.93
CA PHE A 104 -8.14 9.31 -18.94
C PHE A 104 -6.94 8.37 -18.95
N THR A 105 -6.42 8.00 -20.12
CA THR A 105 -5.23 7.13 -20.22
C THR A 105 -4.02 7.75 -19.51
N ILE A 106 -3.80 9.06 -19.70
CA ILE A 106 -2.75 9.80 -18.99
C ILE A 106 -3.03 9.83 -17.48
N LEU A 107 -4.23 10.26 -17.08
CA LEU A 107 -4.59 10.42 -15.67
C LEU A 107 -4.54 9.09 -14.90
N VAL A 108 -5.05 8.00 -15.49
CA VAL A 108 -5.02 6.67 -14.87
C VAL A 108 -3.60 6.16 -14.73
N SER A 109 -2.73 6.40 -15.72
CA SER A 109 -1.30 6.09 -15.60
C SER A 109 -0.68 6.81 -14.40
N PHE A 110 -0.96 8.10 -14.23
CA PHE A 110 -0.52 8.87 -13.07
C PHE A 110 -1.09 8.35 -11.75
N VAL A 111 -2.36 7.95 -11.71
CA VAL A 111 -2.99 7.36 -10.52
C VAL A 111 -2.23 6.12 -10.07
N PHE A 112 -1.91 5.20 -10.99
CA PHE A 112 -1.13 4.00 -10.62
C PHE A 112 0.28 4.36 -10.15
N THR A 113 0.96 5.30 -10.82
CA THR A 113 2.26 5.80 -10.34
C THR A 113 2.17 6.31 -8.90
N LEU A 114 1.16 7.13 -8.57
CA LEU A 114 0.97 7.66 -7.22
C LEU A 114 0.61 6.56 -6.20
N LEU A 115 -0.21 5.57 -6.57
CA LEU A 115 -0.50 4.42 -5.69
C LEU A 115 0.78 3.61 -5.36
N TRP A 116 1.71 3.53 -6.30
CA TRP A 116 3.03 2.94 -6.06
C TRP A 116 3.89 3.81 -5.13
N PHE A 117 3.84 5.13 -5.30
CA PHE A 117 4.53 6.06 -4.39
C PHE A 117 3.99 6.01 -2.97
N ASP A 118 2.66 6.00 -2.77
CA ASP A 118 2.06 5.88 -1.45
C ASP A 118 2.54 4.63 -0.71
N PHE A 119 2.50 3.49 -1.40
CA PHE A 119 3.02 2.23 -0.88
C PHE A 119 4.50 2.33 -0.52
N THR A 120 5.31 2.86 -1.43
CA THR A 120 6.76 3.00 -1.22
C THR A 120 7.07 3.96 -0.07
N LEU A 121 6.31 5.05 0.09
CA LEU A 121 6.45 5.99 1.20
C LEU A 121 6.12 5.36 2.55
N TYR A 122 5.11 4.49 2.60
CA TYR A 122 4.80 3.72 3.80
C TYR A 122 5.97 2.80 4.17
N PHE A 123 6.42 1.96 3.24
CA PHE A 123 7.54 1.05 3.50
C PHE A 123 8.85 1.80 3.74
N ASN A 124 9.07 2.98 3.14
CA ASN A 124 10.25 3.80 3.42
C ASN A 124 10.38 4.16 4.91
N ARG A 125 9.25 4.27 5.62
CA ARG A 125 9.18 4.68 7.02
C ARG A 125 8.93 3.53 8.00
N PHE A 126 8.17 2.53 7.59
CA PHE A 126 7.68 1.48 8.48
C PHE A 126 8.06 0.08 7.98
N GLU A 127 8.46 -0.77 8.91
CA GLU A 127 8.64 -2.21 8.69
C GLU A 127 7.38 -2.96 9.14
N THR A 128 6.91 -3.88 8.30
CA THR A 128 5.75 -4.71 8.62
C THR A 128 6.20 -6.11 9.05
N LYS A 129 6.32 -6.34 10.37
CA LYS A 129 6.79 -7.63 10.92
C LYS A 129 5.64 -8.57 11.23
N GLY A 130 5.23 -9.35 10.23
CA GLY A 130 4.42 -10.58 10.41
C GLY A 130 3.08 -10.42 11.12
N ASP A 131 2.57 -9.19 11.24
CA ASP A 131 1.30 -8.93 11.92
C ASP A 131 0.14 -9.21 10.95
N VAL A 132 -0.87 -9.92 11.43
CA VAL A 132 -1.97 -10.44 10.59
C VAL A 132 -2.86 -9.31 10.09
N TYR A 133 -3.07 -8.27 10.89
CA TYR A 133 -3.96 -7.17 10.55
C TYR A 133 -3.42 -6.32 9.39
N THR A 134 -2.18 -5.86 9.49
CA THR A 134 -1.51 -5.05 8.46
C THR A 134 -1.28 -5.89 7.21
N THR A 135 -0.87 -7.15 7.37
CA THR A 135 -0.74 -8.11 6.25
C THR A 135 -2.05 -8.24 5.48
N ASN A 136 -3.19 -8.46 6.15
CA ASN A 136 -4.49 -8.55 5.48
C ASN A 136 -4.89 -7.23 4.82
N SER A 137 -4.59 -6.09 5.46
CA SER A 137 -4.86 -4.77 4.90
C SER A 137 -4.02 -4.51 3.63
N LEU A 138 -2.76 -4.94 3.61
CA LEU A 138 -1.88 -4.90 2.44
C LEU A 138 -2.36 -5.83 1.32
N PHE A 139 -2.87 -7.02 1.65
CA PHE A 139 -3.52 -7.90 0.66
C PHE A 139 -4.75 -7.26 0.04
N LEU A 140 -5.62 -6.63 0.85
CA LEU A 140 -6.79 -5.92 0.34
C LEU A 140 -6.39 -4.73 -0.54
N TYR A 141 -5.33 -4.03 -0.17
CA TYR A 141 -4.76 -2.93 -0.97
C TYR A 141 -4.24 -3.44 -2.33
N ALA A 142 -3.40 -4.47 -2.31
CA ALA A 142 -2.86 -5.13 -3.50
C ALA A 142 -3.98 -5.65 -4.42
N LEU A 143 -4.97 -6.37 -3.86
CA LEU A 143 -6.11 -6.89 -4.61
C LEU A 143 -6.93 -5.76 -5.23
N SER A 144 -7.15 -4.67 -4.50
CA SER A 144 -7.87 -3.49 -5.01
C SER A 144 -7.16 -2.92 -6.24
N ILE A 145 -5.84 -2.79 -6.22
CA ILE A 145 -5.04 -2.29 -7.36
C ILE A 145 -5.11 -3.24 -8.56
N VAL A 146 -5.02 -4.55 -8.34
CA VAL A 146 -5.18 -5.54 -9.42
C VAL A 146 -6.57 -5.42 -10.06
N LEU A 147 -7.63 -5.31 -9.24
CA LEU A 147 -9.00 -5.19 -9.75
C LEU A 147 -9.26 -3.84 -10.43
N MET A 148 -8.62 -2.76 -9.96
CA MET A 148 -8.59 -1.48 -10.69
C MET A 148 -7.97 -1.69 -12.08
N SER A 149 -6.81 -2.36 -12.16
CA SER A 149 -6.09 -2.58 -13.41
C SER A 149 -6.89 -3.38 -14.43
N VAL A 150 -7.53 -4.47 -14.00
CA VAL A 150 -8.42 -5.26 -14.87
C VAL A 150 -9.62 -4.45 -15.35
N SER A 151 -10.05 -3.44 -14.59
CA SER A 151 -11.17 -2.56 -14.95
C SER A 151 -10.80 -1.44 -15.94
N ILE A 152 -9.52 -1.28 -16.29
CA ILE A 152 -9.02 -0.24 -17.22
C ILE A 152 -9.59 -0.41 -18.63
N GLY A 153 -9.82 -1.65 -19.10
CA GLY A 153 -10.25 -1.91 -20.48
C GLY A 153 -11.57 -1.25 -20.93
N HIS A 154 -12.31 -0.60 -20.02
CA HIS A 154 -13.58 0.06 -20.28
C HIS A 154 -13.49 1.61 -20.30
N ILE A 155 -12.29 2.19 -20.31
CA ILE A 155 -12.05 3.64 -20.12
C ILE A 155 -12.51 4.53 -21.29
N HIS A 156 -12.79 3.96 -22.47
CA HIS A 156 -13.04 4.72 -23.70
C HIS A 156 -14.13 5.82 -23.58
N ASN A 157 -15.11 5.63 -22.69
CA ASN A 157 -16.23 6.56 -22.48
C ASN A 157 -16.27 7.17 -21.06
N GLY A 158 -15.20 7.06 -20.28
CA GLY A 158 -15.19 7.46 -18.87
C GLY A 158 -14.70 6.37 -17.94
N LEU A 159 -14.54 6.72 -16.66
CA LEU A 159 -14.14 5.74 -15.66
C LEU A 159 -15.30 4.83 -15.27
N GLY A 160 -15.06 3.52 -15.39
CA GLY A 160 -15.86 2.42 -14.84
C GLY A 160 -16.32 2.67 -13.40
N LEU A 161 -17.60 2.47 -13.05
CA LEU A 161 -18.02 2.43 -11.64
C LEU A 161 -17.18 1.41 -10.85
N ARG A 162 -16.88 0.26 -11.47
CA ARG A 162 -16.00 -0.77 -10.89
C ARG A 162 -14.61 -0.21 -10.59
N PHE A 163 -14.00 0.51 -11.53
CA PHE A 163 -12.69 1.14 -11.33
C PHE A 163 -12.71 2.08 -10.13
N CYS A 164 -13.71 2.97 -10.05
CA CYS A 164 -13.86 3.92 -8.95
C CYS A 164 -14.09 3.23 -7.59
N LEU A 165 -14.86 2.14 -7.56
CA LEU A 165 -15.07 1.35 -6.35
C LEU A 165 -13.78 0.66 -5.89
N PHE A 166 -13.02 0.06 -6.82
CA PHE A 166 -11.73 -0.54 -6.50
C PHE A 166 -10.70 0.51 -6.03
N ALA A 167 -10.71 1.72 -6.62
CA ALA A 167 -9.91 2.85 -6.16
C ALA A 167 -10.31 3.32 -4.76
N SER A 168 -11.61 3.36 -4.46
CA SER A 168 -12.10 3.67 -3.12
C SER A 168 -11.65 2.61 -2.10
N MET A 169 -11.70 1.33 -2.49
CA MET A 169 -11.23 0.23 -1.64
C MET A 169 -9.72 0.24 -1.42
N SER A 170 -8.91 0.69 -2.39
CA SER A 170 -7.47 0.85 -2.17
C SER A 170 -7.22 1.95 -1.13
N CYS A 171 -7.93 3.09 -1.19
CA CYS A 171 -7.85 4.14 -0.17
C CYS A 171 -8.23 3.62 1.23
N VAL A 172 -9.33 2.86 1.34
CA VAL A 172 -9.77 2.27 2.62
C VAL A 172 -8.72 1.28 3.13
N SER A 173 -8.22 0.39 2.27
CA SER A 173 -7.23 -0.63 2.65
C SER A 173 -5.93 0.00 3.15
N MET A 174 -5.47 1.06 2.47
CA MET A 174 -4.29 1.80 2.91
C MET A 174 -4.57 2.57 4.21
N ALA A 175 -5.78 3.10 4.41
CA ALA A 175 -6.14 3.72 5.68
C ALA A 175 -6.13 2.71 6.82
N LEU A 176 -6.55 1.46 6.58
CA LEU A 176 -6.47 0.37 7.55
C LEU A 176 -5.03 0.08 7.96
N VAL A 177 -4.07 0.11 7.03
CA VAL A 177 -2.62 -0.05 7.33
C VAL A 177 -2.13 0.99 8.35
N TYR A 178 -2.67 2.22 8.33
CA TYR A 178 -2.30 3.29 9.29
C TYR A 178 -3.03 3.22 10.65
N VAL A 179 -4.07 2.40 10.79
CA VAL A 179 -4.86 2.29 12.04
C VAL A 179 -4.02 1.88 13.26
N PRO A 180 -3.17 0.83 13.19
CA PRO A 180 -2.37 0.41 14.34
C PRO A 180 -1.43 1.53 14.82
N ILE A 181 -0.85 2.29 13.87
CA ILE A 181 0.02 3.44 14.16
C ILE A 181 -0.77 4.54 14.86
N CYS A 182 -2.00 4.85 14.41
CA CYS A 182 -2.88 5.82 15.06
C CYS A 182 -3.24 5.46 16.51
N LEU A 183 -3.40 4.17 16.79
CA LEU A 183 -3.82 3.68 18.10
C LEU A 183 -2.64 3.52 19.07
N ARG A 184 -1.48 3.11 18.58
CA ARG A 184 -0.39 2.59 19.42
C ARG A 184 0.99 3.20 19.15
N GLY A 185 1.16 3.97 18.09
CA GLY A 185 2.43 4.65 17.78
C GLY A 185 2.82 5.74 18.77
N GLY A 186 3.99 6.36 18.59
CA GLY A 186 4.40 7.57 19.30
C GLY A 186 3.58 8.82 18.91
N PRO A 187 3.70 9.97 19.61
CA PRO A 187 2.93 11.17 19.32
C PRO A 187 3.04 11.67 17.87
N GLY A 188 4.25 11.73 17.33
CA GLY A 188 4.51 12.14 15.94
C GLY A 188 3.96 11.13 14.91
N GLU A 189 4.17 9.84 15.16
CA GLU A 189 3.64 8.76 14.31
C GLU A 189 2.11 8.77 14.27
N ARG A 190 1.44 8.95 15.42
CA ARG A 190 -0.01 9.06 15.51
C ARG A 190 -0.55 10.25 14.73
N GLN A 191 0.11 11.40 14.84
CA GLN A 191 -0.30 12.60 14.11
C GLN A 191 -0.16 12.39 12.60
N PHE A 192 0.96 11.84 12.17
CA PHE A 192 1.19 11.48 10.77
C PHE A 192 0.14 10.49 10.26
N ALA A 193 -0.09 9.40 10.97
CA ALA A 193 -1.04 8.36 10.58
C ALA A 193 -2.48 8.89 10.53
N ARG A 194 -2.90 9.73 11.50
CA ARG A 194 -4.23 10.36 11.48
C ARG A 194 -4.42 11.26 10.27
N MET A 195 -3.41 12.08 9.98
CA MET A 195 -3.43 12.93 8.78
C MET A 195 -3.54 12.07 7.51
N ARG A 196 -2.74 10.99 7.39
CA ARG A 196 -2.83 10.07 6.24
C ARG A 196 -4.22 9.44 6.11
N ILE A 197 -4.81 8.96 7.21
CA ILE A 197 -6.18 8.41 7.19
C ILE A 197 -7.21 9.45 6.74
N MET A 198 -7.13 10.69 7.24
CA MET A 198 -8.04 11.76 6.80
C MET A 198 -7.90 12.06 5.30
N LEU A 199 -6.66 12.12 4.80
CA LEU A 199 -6.41 12.38 3.39
C LEU A 199 -6.93 11.24 2.50
N LEU A 200 -6.71 9.98 2.91
CA LEU A 200 -7.25 8.80 2.21
C LEU A 200 -8.78 8.74 2.26
N ALA A 201 -9.40 9.21 3.34
CA ALA A 201 -10.86 9.32 3.43
C ALA A 201 -11.41 10.35 2.42
N VAL A 202 -10.71 11.47 2.23
CA VAL A 202 -11.04 12.45 1.18
C VAL A 202 -10.89 11.83 -0.21
N ASP A 203 -9.82 11.07 -0.47
CA ASP A 203 -9.65 10.39 -1.77
C ASP A 203 -10.75 9.37 -2.02
N CYS A 204 -11.12 8.59 -1.01
CA CYS A 204 -12.23 7.65 -1.08
C CYS A 204 -13.53 8.36 -1.47
N ALA A 205 -13.85 9.49 -0.82
CA ALA A 205 -15.04 10.27 -1.16
C ALA A 205 -15.00 10.83 -2.61
N LEU A 206 -13.83 11.29 -3.06
CA LEU A 206 -13.64 11.78 -4.43
C LEU A 206 -13.75 10.65 -5.47
N TRP A 207 -13.26 9.45 -5.17
CA TRP A 207 -13.42 8.29 -6.04
C TRP A 207 -14.88 7.83 -6.13
N ILE A 208 -15.60 7.80 -5.00
CA ILE A 208 -17.05 7.54 -4.99
C ILE A 208 -17.79 8.60 -5.81
N LEU A 209 -17.44 9.88 -5.65
CA LEU A 209 -18.00 10.97 -6.44
C LEU A 209 -17.74 10.77 -7.93
N ALA A 210 -16.51 10.48 -8.34
CA ALA A 210 -16.16 10.18 -9.73
C ALA A 210 -17.00 9.02 -10.30
N GLY A 211 -17.20 7.95 -9.51
CA GLY A 211 -18.05 6.83 -9.89
C GLY A 211 -19.54 7.18 -10.03
N SER A 212 -20.04 8.08 -9.17
CA SER A 212 -21.43 8.55 -9.20
C SER A 212 -21.76 9.44 -10.39
N LEU A 213 -20.75 10.10 -10.96
CA LEU A 213 -20.85 10.97 -12.14
C LEU A 213 -20.80 10.18 -13.47
N TRP A 214 -21.32 8.95 -13.45
CA TRP A 214 -21.42 8.08 -14.62
C TRP A 214 -22.21 8.78 -15.73
N GLY A 215 -21.59 8.94 -16.90
CA GLY A 215 -22.17 9.65 -18.04
C GLY A 215 -21.72 11.11 -18.21
N PHE A 216 -20.92 11.64 -17.28
CA PHE A 216 -20.30 12.97 -17.39
C PHE A 216 -18.76 12.88 -17.40
N PRO A 217 -18.16 12.34 -18.48
CA PRO A 217 -16.73 12.06 -18.52
C PRO A 217 -15.85 13.30 -18.33
N GLN A 218 -16.28 14.48 -18.79
CA GLN A 218 -15.52 15.72 -18.60
C GLN A 218 -15.40 16.10 -17.12
N ILE A 219 -16.45 15.88 -16.33
CA ILE A 219 -16.43 16.16 -14.89
C ILE A 219 -15.57 15.11 -14.17
N GLN A 220 -15.66 13.84 -14.58
CA GLN A 220 -14.79 12.79 -14.05
C GLN A 220 -13.31 13.10 -14.27
N VAL A 221 -12.91 13.60 -15.44
CA VAL A 221 -11.53 14.06 -15.72
C VAL A 221 -11.10 15.10 -14.69
N ALA A 222 -11.93 16.11 -14.42
CA ALA A 222 -11.63 17.15 -13.45
C ALA A 222 -11.48 16.59 -12.02
N VAL A 223 -12.37 15.70 -11.59
CA VAL A 223 -12.30 15.06 -10.26
C VAL A 223 -11.01 14.24 -10.13
N VAL A 224 -10.64 13.46 -11.14
CA VAL A 224 -9.41 12.65 -11.12
C VAL A 224 -8.17 13.55 -11.10
N ALA A 225 -8.17 14.63 -11.87
CA ALA A 225 -7.07 15.60 -11.83
C ALA A 225 -6.92 16.23 -10.44
N ILE A 226 -8.02 16.56 -9.76
CA ILE A 226 -8.00 17.05 -8.37
C ILE A 226 -7.39 16.01 -7.42
N ILE A 227 -7.78 14.74 -7.54
CA ILE A 227 -7.20 13.64 -6.75
C ILE A 227 -5.68 13.59 -6.97
N ILE A 228 -5.22 13.58 -8.22
CA ILE A 228 -3.78 13.52 -8.56
C ILE A 228 -3.03 14.72 -7.98
N ILE A 229 -3.51 15.95 -8.19
CA ILE A 229 -2.87 17.16 -7.68
C ILE A 229 -2.78 17.12 -6.16
N LYS A 230 -3.85 16.69 -5.48
CA LYS A 230 -3.89 16.57 -4.02
C LYS A 230 -2.89 15.54 -3.53
N VAL A 231 -2.92 14.32 -4.06
CA VAL A 231 -2.04 13.23 -3.65
C VAL A 231 -0.58 13.60 -3.90
N PHE A 232 -0.27 14.13 -5.08
CA PHE A 232 1.06 14.62 -5.41
C PHE A 232 1.53 15.70 -4.43
N SER A 233 0.69 16.70 -4.13
CA SER A 233 1.05 17.75 -3.16
C SER A 233 1.31 17.18 -1.77
N VAL A 234 0.49 16.22 -1.32
CA VAL A 234 0.66 15.59 -0.02
C VAL A 234 1.97 14.79 0.04
N GLU A 235 2.22 13.94 -0.95
CA GLU A 235 3.36 13.02 -0.98
C GLU A 235 4.68 13.77 -1.09
N PHE A 236 4.77 14.72 -2.03
CA PHE A 236 6.02 15.39 -2.35
C PHE A 236 6.26 16.66 -1.52
N VAL A 237 5.21 17.42 -1.15
CA VAL A 237 5.39 18.70 -0.44
C VAL A 237 5.22 18.54 1.06
N PHE A 238 4.15 17.91 1.52
CA PHE A 238 3.81 17.89 2.95
C PHE A 238 4.51 16.80 3.73
N THR A 239 4.68 15.61 3.14
CA THR A 239 5.26 14.49 3.86
C THR A 239 6.77 14.44 3.85
N GLY A 240 7.48 15.27 3.07
CA GLY A 240 8.96 15.29 3.01
C GLY A 240 9.63 15.56 4.37
N ASP A 241 9.30 16.69 5.00
CA ASP A 241 10.03 17.21 6.18
C ASP A 241 9.17 17.47 7.43
N SER A 242 7.85 17.58 7.27
CA SER A 242 6.97 18.15 8.32
C SER A 242 6.86 17.30 9.59
N PHE A 243 7.12 15.99 9.53
CA PHE A 243 6.85 15.06 10.63
C PHE A 243 8.10 14.53 11.35
N ARG A 244 9.31 14.92 10.91
CA ARG A 244 10.60 14.44 11.47
C ARG A 244 10.66 12.92 11.67
N LEU A 245 9.96 12.17 10.82
CA LEU A 245 10.01 10.71 10.81
C LEU A 245 11.21 10.29 9.97
N SER A 246 11.91 9.24 10.42
CA SER A 246 13.03 8.66 9.67
C SER A 246 12.62 8.36 8.22
N ARG A 247 13.34 8.93 7.26
CA ARG A 247 13.19 8.70 5.81
C ARG A 247 14.53 8.21 5.28
N ASN A 248 14.52 7.18 4.45
CA ASN A 248 15.73 6.71 3.77
C ASN A 248 15.69 7.16 2.29
N PRO A 249 16.42 8.22 1.91
CA PRO A 249 16.39 8.75 0.55
C PRO A 249 17.00 7.78 -0.47
N ILE A 250 18.01 6.99 -0.07
CA ILE A 250 18.66 6.00 -0.92
C ILE A 250 17.66 4.90 -1.29
N HIS A 251 16.95 4.37 -0.30
CA HIS A 251 15.91 3.37 -0.54
C HIS A 251 14.82 3.91 -1.48
N LEU A 252 14.35 5.14 -1.28
CA LEU A 252 13.35 5.73 -2.16
C LEU A 252 13.84 5.85 -3.61
N SER A 253 15.11 6.25 -3.79
CA SER A 253 15.76 6.29 -5.10
C SER A 253 15.87 4.90 -5.74
N ASP A 254 16.29 3.89 -4.99
CA ASP A 254 16.41 2.51 -5.48
C ASP A 254 15.07 1.95 -5.94
N ARG A 255 14.02 2.16 -5.14
CA ARG A 255 12.65 1.77 -5.50
C ARG A 255 12.19 2.49 -6.75
N HIS A 256 12.49 3.78 -6.90
CA HIS A 256 12.15 4.54 -8.10
C HIS A 256 12.78 3.93 -9.35
N TYR A 257 14.06 3.51 -9.28
CA TYR A 257 14.69 2.77 -10.36
C TYR A 257 13.96 1.46 -10.65
N THR A 258 13.47 0.76 -9.64
CA THR A 258 12.63 -0.44 -9.85
C THR A 258 11.37 -0.12 -10.63
N LEU A 259 10.65 0.96 -10.32
CA LEU A 259 9.46 1.38 -11.08
C LEU A 259 9.81 1.66 -12.56
N VAL A 260 10.90 2.39 -12.80
CA VAL A 260 11.39 2.64 -14.18
C VAL A 260 11.73 1.33 -14.89
N LEU A 261 12.39 0.40 -14.21
CA LEU A 261 12.74 -0.92 -14.76
C LEU A 261 11.51 -1.77 -15.04
N VAL A 262 10.44 -1.65 -14.25
CA VAL A 262 9.16 -2.34 -14.51
C VAL A 262 8.55 -1.84 -15.82
N PHE A 263 8.42 -0.53 -15.99
CA PHE A 263 7.88 0.04 -17.23
C PHE A 263 8.79 -0.24 -18.44
N LEU A 264 10.10 -0.06 -18.30
CA LEU A 264 11.08 -0.36 -19.36
C LEU A 264 11.16 -1.86 -19.69
N GLY A 265 11.02 -2.70 -18.68
CA GLY A 265 11.03 -4.15 -18.82
C GLY A 265 9.87 -4.64 -19.67
N GLU A 266 8.67 -4.07 -19.51
CA GLU A 266 7.53 -4.44 -20.35
C GLU A 266 7.71 -3.99 -21.81
N ILE A 267 8.30 -2.81 -22.01
CA ILE A 267 8.70 -2.32 -23.34
C ILE A 267 9.66 -3.30 -24.02
N LEU A 268 10.70 -3.74 -23.32
CA LEU A 268 11.68 -4.70 -23.84
C LEU A 268 11.02 -6.06 -24.10
N ALA A 269 10.17 -6.54 -23.19
CA ALA A 269 9.45 -7.80 -23.35
C ALA A 269 8.60 -7.80 -24.62
N LYS A 270 7.95 -6.67 -24.94
CA LYS A 270 7.21 -6.49 -26.19
C LYS A 270 8.10 -6.51 -27.43
N LEU A 271 9.17 -5.72 -27.44
CA LEU A 271 10.14 -5.70 -28.55
C LEU A 271 10.70 -7.10 -28.87
N ILE A 272 10.87 -7.94 -27.85
CA ILE A 272 11.34 -9.33 -27.99
C ILE A 272 10.21 -10.26 -28.46
N ARG A 273 8.99 -10.12 -27.93
CA ARG A 273 7.84 -11.00 -28.24
C ARG A 273 7.23 -10.74 -29.62
N THR A 274 7.21 -9.50 -30.08
CA THR A 274 6.77 -9.17 -31.44
C THR A 274 7.90 -9.49 -32.42
N ARG A 275 7.70 -10.43 -33.35
CA ARG A 275 8.51 -10.50 -34.59
C ARG A 275 8.64 -9.09 -35.17
N PRO A 276 9.80 -8.71 -35.75
CA PRO A 276 10.13 -7.32 -36.10
C PRO A 276 9.07 -6.74 -37.04
N SER A 277 8.06 -6.16 -36.41
CA SER A 277 7.01 -5.36 -36.99
C SER A 277 7.27 -4.03 -36.31
N THR A 278 7.73 -3.09 -37.13
CA THR A 278 8.10 -1.73 -36.75
C THR A 278 7.17 -1.22 -35.66
N MET A 279 7.71 -0.95 -34.48
CA MET A 279 7.00 -0.30 -33.37
C MET A 279 6.23 0.88 -33.94
N SER A 280 4.92 0.94 -33.72
CA SER A 280 4.15 2.04 -34.30
C SER A 280 4.59 3.36 -33.64
N PRO A 281 4.59 4.49 -34.38
CA PRO A 281 4.94 5.80 -33.80
C PRO A 281 4.10 6.15 -32.56
N ALA A 282 2.89 5.60 -32.53
CA ALA A 282 1.95 5.65 -31.42
C ALA A 282 2.52 4.95 -30.17
N GLN A 283 2.97 3.69 -30.30
CA GLN A 283 3.60 2.95 -29.21
C GLN A 283 4.86 3.66 -28.70
N LEU A 284 5.65 4.24 -29.60
CA LEU A 284 6.83 5.05 -29.25
C LEU A 284 6.45 6.33 -28.48
N GLY A 285 5.36 7.01 -28.87
CA GLY A 285 4.89 8.22 -28.21
C GLY A 285 4.42 7.97 -26.77
N ALA A 286 3.66 6.90 -26.54
CA ALA A 286 3.27 6.49 -25.19
C ALA A 286 4.47 6.10 -24.34
N LEU A 287 5.49 5.49 -24.95
CA LEU A 287 6.76 5.15 -24.33
C LEU A 287 7.49 6.38 -23.81
N VAL A 288 7.59 7.41 -24.64
CA VAL A 288 8.22 8.69 -24.30
C VAL A 288 7.44 9.38 -23.20
N LEU A 289 6.11 9.36 -23.23
CA LEU A 289 5.26 9.91 -22.17
C LEU A 289 5.47 9.19 -20.84
N SER A 290 5.41 7.85 -20.82
CA SER A 290 5.66 7.06 -19.60
C SER A 290 7.07 7.29 -19.04
N PHE A 291 8.07 7.40 -19.93
CA PHE A 291 9.44 7.70 -19.54
C PHE A 291 9.59 9.11 -18.96
N GLN A 292 8.97 10.12 -19.58
CA GLN A 292 9.00 11.50 -19.11
C GLN A 292 8.29 11.65 -17.75
N ILE A 293 7.17 10.95 -17.54
CA ILE A 293 6.48 10.91 -16.25
C ILE A 293 7.41 10.33 -15.17
N CYS A 294 8.02 9.17 -15.44
CA CYS A 294 8.96 8.54 -14.52
C CYS A 294 10.20 9.41 -14.24
N PHE A 295 10.73 10.11 -15.24
CA PHE A 295 11.91 10.96 -15.10
C PHE A 295 11.59 12.26 -14.35
N THR A 296 10.43 12.87 -14.60
CA THR A 296 9.99 14.09 -13.90
C THR A 296 9.86 13.83 -12.41
N VAL A 297 9.29 12.69 -12.01
CA VAL A 297 9.19 12.32 -10.60
C VAL A 297 10.57 12.08 -9.96
N LYS A 298 11.53 11.50 -10.70
CA LYS A 298 12.92 11.37 -10.22
C LYS A 298 13.53 12.72 -9.86
N GLN A 299 13.44 13.69 -10.78
CA GLN A 299 14.04 15.01 -10.60
C GLN A 299 13.49 15.71 -9.35
N LEU A 300 12.18 15.56 -9.09
CA LEU A 300 11.53 16.08 -7.89
C LEU A 300 12.03 15.40 -6.61
N CYS A 301 12.18 14.08 -6.60
CA CYS A 301 12.75 13.34 -5.47
C CYS A 301 14.22 13.69 -5.19
N THR A 302 15.01 14.00 -6.23
CA THR A 302 16.43 14.38 -6.06
C THR A 302 16.63 15.84 -5.66
N LEU A 303 15.70 16.73 -6.01
CA LEU A 303 15.76 18.14 -5.61
C LEU A 303 15.59 18.29 -4.09
N ASP A 304 14.72 17.50 -3.46
CA ASP A 304 14.58 17.42 -2.00
C ASP A 304 15.91 17.05 -1.31
N VAL A 305 16.69 16.14 -1.89
CA VAL A 305 17.98 15.68 -1.31
C VAL A 305 19.09 16.72 -1.47
N SER A 306 18.98 17.62 -2.45
CA SER A 306 19.97 18.66 -2.70
C SER A 306 19.76 19.95 -1.91
N MET A 307 18.57 20.13 -1.31
CA MET A 307 18.22 21.31 -0.50
C MET A 307 18.28 21.05 1.02
N SER A 308 18.48 19.81 1.45
CA SER A 308 18.74 19.39 2.85
C SER A 308 20.23 19.25 3.14
#